data_AF-A0A3P7LKV9-F1
#
_entry.id   AF-A0A3P7LKV9-F1
#
_cell.length_a   1.000
_cell.length_b   1.000
_cell.length_c   1.000
_cell.angle_alpha   90.00
_cell.angle_beta   90.00
_cell.angle_gamma   90.00
#
_symmetry.space_group_name_H-M   'P 1'
#
loop_
_entity.id
_entity.type
_entity.pdbx_description
1 polymer ?
#
loop_
_entity_poly.entity_id
_entity_poly.type
_entity_poly.pdbx_seq_one_letter_code
_entity_poly.pdbx_strand_id
1 'polypeptide(L)'
;MLQPHALRVQEVAPDQNASPGFKWKATIKRKLREAGGEMKVKKLRKTVVEAYREVVGNDEGAEELFEAKLAKTGAVINGKLVSLAT
;
A
#
# COMPACT_ATOMS: atom_id res chain seq x y z
N MET A 1 17.94 43.60 5.26
CA MET A 1 18.13 42.24 4.70
C MET A 1 17.16 41.31 5.40
N LEU A 2 16.18 40.75 4.70
CA LEU A 2 15.52 39.52 5.16
C LEU A 2 15.09 38.73 3.92
N GLN A 3 15.65 37.54 3.79
CA GLN A 3 15.38 36.52 2.77
C GLN A 3 15.25 35.18 3.52
N PRO A 4 14.60 34.16 2.92
CA PRO A 4 13.27 33.70 3.30
C PRO A 4 13.30 32.34 4.01
N HIS A 5 12.22 31.98 4.72
CA HIS A 5 12.01 30.59 5.11
C HIS A 5 10.79 30.02 4.40
N ALA A 6 11.07 29.39 3.26
CA ALA A 6 10.15 28.49 2.58
C ALA A 6 9.97 27.22 3.43
N LEU A 7 8.91 27.16 4.23
CA LEU A 7 8.51 25.91 4.88
C LEU A 7 7.53 25.18 3.96
N ARG A 8 8.07 24.28 3.14
CA ARG A 8 7.31 23.22 2.47
C ARG A 8 6.76 22.29 3.54
N VAL A 9 5.55 22.58 4.04
CA VAL A 9 4.77 21.62 4.82
C VAL A 9 4.24 20.58 3.84
N GLN A 10 5.04 19.54 3.60
CA GLN A 10 4.53 18.31 3.03
C GLN A 10 3.85 17.56 4.18
N GLU A 11 2.59 17.91 4.45
CA GLU A 11 1.75 17.13 5.35
C GLU A 11 1.45 15.79 4.68
N VAL A 12 2.33 14.81 4.90
CA VAL A 12 2.04 13.42 4.60
C VAL A 12 1.06 12.94 5.67
N ALA A 13 -0.24 13.08 5.35
CA ALA A 13 -1.33 12.67 6.19
C ALA A 13 -1.04 11.29 6.85
N PRO A 14 -1.23 11.14 8.17
CA PRO A 14 -1.13 9.84 8.79
C PRO A 14 -2.21 8.96 8.16
N ASP A 15 -1.79 7.81 7.64
CA ASP A 15 -2.63 6.84 6.94
C ASP A 15 -3.55 6.12 7.94
N GLN A 16 -4.49 6.86 8.55
CA GLN A 16 -5.36 6.48 9.67
C GLN A 16 -6.48 5.49 9.31
N ASN A 17 -6.34 4.75 8.20
CA ASN A 17 -7.22 3.61 7.90
C ASN A 17 -6.47 2.28 8.11
N ALA A 18 -5.60 2.24 9.11
CA ALA A 18 -4.81 1.07 9.47
C ALA A 18 -5.58 0.33 10.57
N SER A 19 -6.20 -0.80 10.23
CA SER A 19 -6.61 -1.77 11.25
C SER A 19 -5.40 -2.02 12.17
N PRO A 20 -5.53 -1.88 13.50
CA PRO A 20 -4.41 -1.67 14.42
C PRO A 20 -3.37 -2.81 14.48
N GLY A 21 -3.56 -3.91 13.75
CA GLY A 21 -2.60 -5.01 13.62
C GLY A 21 -1.97 -5.20 12.23
N PHE A 22 -2.56 -4.72 11.14
CA PHE A 22 -2.13 -5.10 9.79
C PHE A 22 -1.38 -4.00 9.04
N LYS A 23 -0.10 -4.25 8.75
CA LYS A 23 0.80 -3.31 8.04
C LYS A 23 0.64 -3.39 6.52
N TRP A 24 -0.49 -2.93 6.00
CA TRP A 24 -0.84 -2.92 4.57
C TRP A 24 0.31 -2.57 3.61
N LYS A 25 0.88 -1.36 3.73
CA LYS A 25 1.96 -0.90 2.83
C LYS A 25 3.20 -1.80 2.89
N ALA A 26 3.55 -2.28 4.09
CA ALA A 26 4.70 -3.16 4.27
C ALA A 26 4.44 -4.55 3.66
N THR A 27 3.25 -5.11 3.86
CA THR A 27 2.85 -6.39 3.26
C THR A 27 2.84 -6.31 1.73
N ILE A 28 2.25 -5.25 1.17
CA ILE A 28 2.22 -5.00 -0.27
C ILE A 28 3.64 -4.92 -0.84
N LYS A 29 4.52 -4.10 -0.24
CA LYS A 29 5.92 -3.99 -0.70
C LYS A 29 6.66 -5.32 -0.57
N ARG A 30 6.49 -6.04 0.55
CA ARG A 30 7.14 -7.34 0.76
C ARG A 30 6.71 -8.34 -0.30
N LYS A 31 5.41 -8.46 -0.59
CA LYS A 31 4.89 -9.37 -1.60
C LYS A 31 5.39 -9.03 -3.00
N LEU A 32 5.46 -7.74 -3.34
CA LEU A 32 6.08 -7.31 -4.59
C LEU A 32 7.57 -7.67 -4.66
N ARG A 33 8.36 -7.44 -3.60
CA ARG A 33 9.78 -7.82 -3.56
C ARG A 33 9.98 -9.33 -3.65
N GLU A 34 9.17 -10.13 -2.96
CA GLU A 34 9.19 -11.60 -3.05
C GLU A 34 8.87 -12.10 -4.46
N ALA A 35 8.09 -11.35 -5.23
CA ALA A 35 7.78 -11.64 -6.63
C ALA A 35 8.81 -11.09 -7.64
N GLY A 36 9.92 -10.49 -7.19
CA GLY A 36 10.94 -9.89 -8.06
C GLY A 36 10.69 -8.44 -8.43
N GLY A 37 9.80 -7.75 -7.71
CA GLY A 37 9.48 -6.33 -7.89
C GLY A 37 8.16 -6.08 -8.63
N GLU A 38 7.58 -7.10 -9.27
CA GLU A 38 6.34 -7.02 -10.04
C GLU A 38 5.49 -8.29 -9.92
N MET A 39 4.17 -8.15 -9.82
CA MET A 39 3.25 -9.28 -9.94
C MET A 39 1.87 -8.87 -10.44
N LYS A 40 1.02 -9.85 -10.81
CA LYS A 40 -0.39 -9.58 -11.17
C LYS A 40 -1.18 -9.04 -9.98
N VAL A 41 -1.96 -7.98 -10.19
CA VAL A 41 -2.84 -7.37 -9.16
C VAL A 41 -3.73 -8.42 -8.51
N LYS A 42 -4.31 -9.33 -9.31
CA LYS A 42 -5.17 -10.42 -8.80
C LYS A 42 -4.45 -11.35 -7.81
N LYS A 43 -3.17 -11.65 -8.05
CA LYS A 43 -2.37 -12.47 -7.13
C LYS A 43 -1.94 -11.67 -5.89
N LEU A 44 -1.52 -10.42 -6.08
CA LEU A 44 -1.15 -9.55 -4.96
C LEU A 44 -2.34 -9.36 -4.02
N ARG A 45 -3.51 -8.99 -4.56
CA ARG A 45 -4.77 -8.83 -3.81
C ARG A 45 -5.08 -10.08 -3.02
N LYS A 46 -5.10 -11.26 -3.66
CA LYS A 46 -5.38 -12.53 -2.97
C LYS A 46 -4.46 -12.72 -1.77
N THR A 47 -3.15 -12.59 -1.96
CA THR A 47 -2.18 -12.81 -0.87
C THR A 47 -2.25 -11.77 0.25
N VAL A 48 -2.53 -10.51 -0.08
CA VAL A 48 -2.60 -9.42 0.91
C VAL A 48 -3.91 -9.47 1.68
N VAL A 49 -5.04 -9.73 1.02
CA VAL A 49 -6.35 -9.89 1.65
C VAL A 49 -6.39 -11.14 2.54
N GLU A 50 -5.78 -12.24 2.11
CA GLU A 50 -5.66 -13.45 2.94
C GLU A 50 -4.84 -13.18 4.21
N ALA A 51 -3.71 -12.49 4.08
CA ALA A 51 -2.91 -12.06 5.24
C ALA A 51 -3.66 -11.05 6.12
N TYR A 52 -4.48 -10.17 5.54
CA TYR A 52 -5.32 -9.24 6.30
C TYR A 52 -6.38 -9.99 7.10
N ARG A 53 -7.07 -10.95 6.46
CA ARG A 53 -8.08 -11.81 7.11
C ARG A 53 -7.48 -12.64 8.24
N GLU A 54 -6.26 -13.14 8.09
CA GLU A 54 -5.58 -13.88 9.16
C GLU A 54 -5.31 -13.00 10.39
N VAL A 55 -5.02 -11.72 10.18
CA VAL A 55 -4.73 -10.77 11.28
C VAL A 55 -5.99 -10.16 11.88
N VAL A 56 -6.99 -9.84 11.06
CA VAL A 56 -8.20 -9.12 11.47
C VAL A 56 -9.37 -10.07 11.77
N GLY A 57 -9.32 -11.30 11.27
CA GLY A 57 -10.42 -12.27 11.37
C GLY A 57 -11.60 -11.99 10.43
N ASN A 58 -11.52 -10.94 9.61
CA ASN A 58 -12.56 -10.52 8.67
C ASN A 58 -11.94 -10.03 7.35
N ASP A 59 -12.63 -10.26 6.24
CA ASP A 59 -12.25 -9.79 4.90
C ASP A 59 -13.23 -8.79 4.27
N GLU A 60 -14.31 -8.42 4.98
CA GLU A 60 -15.25 -7.40 4.52
C GLU A 60 -14.54 -6.06 4.27
N GLY A 61 -14.67 -5.52 3.05
CA GLY A 61 -14.01 -4.28 2.61
C GLY A 61 -12.48 -4.39 2.44
N ALA A 62 -11.88 -5.57 2.63
CA ALA A 62 -10.43 -5.76 2.49
C ALA A 62 -9.94 -5.53 1.06
N GLU A 63 -10.79 -5.77 0.06
CA GLU A 63 -10.47 -5.50 -1.35
C GLU A 63 -10.37 -4.00 -1.64
N GLU A 64 -11.35 -3.22 -1.19
CA GLU A 64 -11.35 -1.77 -1.36
C GLU A 64 -10.20 -1.12 -0.57
N LEU A 65 -9.96 -1.61 0.65
CA LEU A 65 -8.79 -1.24 1.46
C LEU A 65 -7.49 -1.56 0.73
N PHE A 66 -7.38 -2.74 0.12
CA PHE A 66 -6.21 -3.12 -0.66
C PHE A 66 -5.93 -2.12 -1.78
N GLU A 67 -6.93 -1.78 -2.60
CA GLU A 67 -6.77 -0.85 -3.72
C GLU A 67 -6.39 0.56 -3.23
N ALA A 68 -7.06 1.06 -2.19
CA ALA A 68 -6.75 2.34 -1.57
C ALA A 68 -5.32 2.39 -1.00
N LYS A 69 -4.87 1.29 -0.36
CA LYS A 69 -3.51 1.19 0.21
C LYS A 69 -2.46 0.97 -0.88
N LEU A 70 -2.79 0.26 -1.95
CA LEU A 70 -1.90 0.02 -3.10
C LEU A 70 -1.55 1.34 -3.79
N ALA A 71 -2.57 2.16 -4.10
CA ALA A 71 -2.38 3.50 -4.66
C ALA A 71 -1.52 4.39 -3.75
N LYS A 72 -1.75 4.35 -2.42
CA LYS A 72 -0.95 5.07 -1.42
C LYS A 72 0.46 4.51 -1.19
N THR A 73 0.75 3.30 -1.66
CA THR A 73 2.08 2.67 -1.51
C THR A 73 3.08 3.17 -2.54
N GLY A 74 2.59 3.86 -3.59
CA GLY A 74 3.43 4.26 -4.72
C GLY A 74 3.77 3.08 -5.63
N ALA A 75 2.92 2.05 -5.66
CA ALA A 75 3.06 0.97 -6.63
C ALA A 75 2.51 1.45 -7.98
N VAL A 76 3.20 1.12 -9.07
CA VAL A 76 2.76 1.43 -10.44
C VAL A 76 1.87 0.30 -10.93
N ILE A 77 0.65 0.61 -11.39
CA ILE A 77 -0.26 -0.37 -11.98
C ILE A 77 -0.17 -0.24 -13.50
N ASN A 78 0.49 -1.20 -14.15
CA ASN A 78 0.54 -1.34 -15.60
C ASN A 78 -0.50 -2.36 -16.06
N GLY A 79 -1.73 -1.89 -16.26
CA GLY A 79 -2.86 -2.73 -16.66
C GLY A 79 -3.18 -3.82 -15.63
N LYS A 80 -2.74 -5.06 -15.90
CA LYS A 80 -2.97 -6.23 -15.01
C LYS A 80 -1.83 -6.50 -14.04
N LEU A 81 -0.71 -5.78 -14.18
CA LEU A 81 0.50 -5.94 -13.39
C LEU A 81 0.66 -4.76 -12.45
N VAL A 82 1.25 -5.03 -11.30
CA VAL A 82 1.61 -4.03 -10.32
C VAL A 82 3.06 -4.21 -9.92
N SER A 83 3.79 -3.10 -9.90
CA SER A 83 5.23 -3.07 -9.75
C SER A 83 5.62 -2.03 -8.71
N LEU A 84 6.74 -2.22 -8.02
CA LEU A 84 7.28 -1.16 -7.17
C LEU A 84 7.75 -0.01 -8.07
N ALA A 85 7.24 1.20 -7.88
CA ALA A 85 7.91 2.38 -8.42
C ALA A 85 9.30 2.41 -7.77
N THR A 86 10.33 2.23 -8.60
CA THR A 86 11.73 2.38 -8.19
C THR A 86 12.01 3.83 -7.80
#